data_AF-A0AAD7HV05-F1
#
_entry.id   AF-A0AAD7HV05-F1
#
_cell.length_a   1.000
_cell.length_b   1.000
_cell.length_c   1.000
_cell.angle_alpha   90.00
_cell.angle_beta   90.00
_cell.angle_gamma   90.00
#
_symmetry.space_group_name_H-M   'P 1'
#
loop_
_entity.id
_entity.type
_entity.pdbx_description
1 polymer ?
#
loop_
_entity_poly.entity_id
_entity_poly.type
_entity_poly.pdbx_seq_one_letter_code
_entity_poly.pdbx_strand_id
1 'polypeptide(L)'
;MNSMAMDSVNTMRWENRMDRCANVSALCLFAWDYILTFPQEVQYFWGSRWSLVKLLFFANRYFTFVLVVFSVFFDLYPTPDTDTYV
;
A
#
# COMPACT_ATOMS: atom_id res chain seq x y z
N MET A 1 7.18 -35.33 9.03
CA MET A 1 7.55 -34.01 8.48
C MET A 1 9.04 -33.83 8.71
N ASN A 2 9.84 -33.91 7.65
CA ASN A 2 11.31 -34.00 7.77
C ASN A 2 11.89 -32.60 8.05
N SER A 3 13.02 -32.50 8.75
CA SER A 3 13.63 -31.22 9.16
C SER A 3 13.74 -30.21 8.02
N MET A 4 14.08 -30.68 6.82
CA MET A 4 14.18 -29.85 5.61
C MET A 4 12.87 -29.13 5.22
N ALA A 5 11.71 -29.74 5.46
CA ALA A 5 10.41 -29.10 5.19
C ALA A 5 10.02 -28.09 6.28
N MET A 6 10.48 -28.29 7.51
CA MET A 6 10.27 -27.32 8.58
C MET A 6 11.09 -26.05 8.36
N ASP A 7 12.32 -26.19 7.86
CA ASP A 7 13.21 -25.07 7.59
C ASP A 7 12.68 -24.16 6.47
N SER A 8 12.15 -24.74 5.38
CA SER A 8 11.56 -23.96 4.28
C SER A 8 10.28 -23.21 4.68
N VAL A 9 9.42 -23.81 5.51
CA VAL A 9 8.23 -23.15 6.05
C VAL A 9 8.62 -21.99 6.97
N ASN A 10 9.68 -22.17 7.76
CA ASN A 10 10.18 -21.11 8.63
C ASN A 10 10.77 -19.96 7.82
N THR A 11 11.52 -20.22 6.75
CA THR A 11 12.07 -19.15 5.88
C THR A 11 10.96 -18.36 5.20
N MET A 12 9.94 -19.02 4.64
CA MET A 12 8.78 -18.35 4.03
C MET A 12 8.05 -17.45 5.03
N ARG A 13 7.91 -17.90 6.29
CA ARG A 13 7.30 -17.10 7.35
C ARG A 13 8.10 -15.85 7.69
N TRP A 14 9.44 -15.91 7.62
CA TRP A 14 10.29 -14.75 7.88
C TRP A 14 10.24 -13.75 6.74
N GLU A 15 10.27 -14.23 5.50
CA GLU A 15 10.14 -13.40 4.30
C GLU A 15 8.83 -12.62 4.31
N ASN A 16 7.69 -13.30 4.51
CA ASN A 16 6.37 -12.65 4.57
C ASN A 16 6.26 -11.58 5.69
N ARG A 17 6.98 -11.76 6.81
CA ARG A 17 6.99 -10.77 7.90
C ARG A 17 7.80 -9.54 7.52
N MET A 18 8.92 -9.73 6.84
CA MET A 18 9.77 -8.64 6.36
C MET A 18 9.02 -7.81 5.33
N ASP A 19 8.36 -8.45 4.38
CA ASP A 19 7.59 -7.80 3.32
C ASP A 19 6.44 -6.96 3.87
N ARG A 20 5.66 -7.52 4.81
CA ARG A 20 4.56 -6.79 5.46
C ARG A 20 5.04 -5.55 6.21
N CYS A 21 6.13 -5.66 6.97
CA CYS A 21 6.71 -4.53 7.69
C CYS A 21 7.24 -3.45 6.74
N ALA A 22 7.89 -3.87 5.64
CA ALA A 22 8.39 -2.96 4.62
C ALA A 22 7.26 -2.24 3.88
N ASN A 23 6.20 -2.96 3.48
CA ASN A 23 5.02 -2.40 2.82
C ASN A 23 4.31 -1.35 3.67
N VAL A 24 4.11 -1.61 4.97
CA VAL A 24 3.50 -0.63 5.89
C VAL A 24 4.40 0.59 6.08
N SER A 25 5.72 0.38 6.20
CA SER A 25 6.68 1.49 6.35
C SER A 25 6.72 2.36 5.10
N ALA A 26 6.74 1.75 3.91
CA ALA A 26 6.69 2.44 2.63
C ALA A 26 5.38 3.23 2.47
N LEU A 27 4.23 2.66 2.86
CA LEU A 27 2.95 3.36 2.85
C LEU A 27 2.95 4.58 3.77
N CYS A 28 3.49 4.46 4.99
CA CYS A 28 3.60 5.57 5.92
C CYS A 28 4.46 6.71 5.37
N LEU A 29 5.63 6.40 4.79
CA LEU A 29 6.50 7.39 4.15
C LEU A 29 5.80 8.06 2.95
N PHE A 30 5.13 7.27 2.12
CA PHE A 30 4.37 7.77 0.98
C PHE A 30 3.23 8.70 1.41
N ALA A 31 2.48 8.34 2.45
CA ALA A 31 1.44 9.18 3.03
C ALA A 31 1.99 10.49 3.63
N TRP A 32 3.15 10.41 4.29
CA TRP A 32 3.83 11.57 4.85
C TRP A 32 4.22 12.59 3.77
N ASP A 33 4.86 12.13 2.69
CA ASP A 33 5.23 12.99 1.56
C ASP A 33 3.99 13.59 0.86
N TYR A 34 2.88 12.84 0.82
CA TYR A 34 1.60 13.35 0.34
C TYR A 34 1.05 14.49 1.18
N ILE A 35 1.05 14.34 2.51
CA ILE A 35 0.53 15.36 3.43
C ILE A 35 1.34 16.65 3.34
N LEU A 36 2.67 16.54 3.15
CA LEU A 36 3.56 17.69 2.99
C LEU A 36 3.31 18.49 1.70
N THR A 37 2.97 17.79 0.61
CA THR A 37 2.71 18.43 -0.71
C THR A 37 1.27 18.90 -0.88
N PHE A 38 0.32 18.32 -0.13
CA PHE A 38 -1.09 18.67 -0.14
C PHE A 38 -1.44 20.14 0.11
N PRO A 39 -0.90 20.86 1.11
CA PRO A 39 -1.30 22.25 1.37
C PRO A 39 -0.87 23.21 0.25
N GLN A 40 0.28 22.96 -0.39
CA GLN A 40 0.71 23.73 -1.56
C GLN A 40 -0.20 23.45 -2.76
N GLU A 41 -0.54 22.19 -2.99
CA GLU A 41 -1.49 21.79 -4.02
C GLU A 41 -2.87 22.42 -3.82
N VAL A 42 -3.42 22.40 -2.61
CA VAL A 42 -4.71 23.03 -2.31
C VAL A 42 -4.64 24.54 -2.51
N GLN A 43 -3.59 25.20 -2.02
CA GLN A 43 -3.44 26.67 -2.11
C GLN A 43 -3.31 27.18 -3.55
N TYR A 44 -2.54 26.50 -4.41
CA TYR A 44 -2.36 26.91 -5.80
C TYR A 44 -3.49 26.43 -6.74
N PHE A 45 -4.17 25.33 -6.41
CA PHE A 45 -5.23 24.78 -7.27
C PHE A 45 -6.63 25.27 -6.93
N TRP A 46 -7.00 25.43 -5.65
CA TRP A 46 -8.37 25.83 -5.27
C TRP A 46 -8.69 27.30 -5.57
N GLY A 47 -7.67 28.16 -5.73
CA GLY A 47 -7.85 29.56 -6.14
C GLY A 47 -7.88 29.80 -7.65
N SER A 48 -7.62 28.79 -8.49
CA SER A 48 -7.44 28.94 -9.95
C SER A 48 -8.49 28.17 -10.75
N ARG A 49 -8.89 28.68 -11.92
CA ARG A 49 -9.91 28.05 -12.81
C ARG A 49 -9.72 26.53 -12.90
N TRP A 50 -10.75 25.77 -12.52
CA TRP A 50 -10.76 24.31 -12.59
C TRP A 50 -10.62 23.87 -14.05
N SER A 51 -9.48 23.25 -14.40
CA SER A 51 -9.29 22.61 -15.69
C SER A 51 -9.47 21.10 -15.51
N LEU A 52 -10.19 20.46 -16.43
CA LEU A 52 -10.39 19.00 -16.49
C LEU A 52 -9.07 18.23 -16.36
N VAL A 53 -7.97 18.78 -16.90
CA VAL A 53 -6.62 18.20 -16.79
C VAL A 53 -6.14 18.15 -15.34
N LYS A 54 -6.42 19.17 -14.53
CA LYS A 54 -6.07 19.19 -13.10
C LYS A 54 -6.86 18.14 -12.33
N LEU A 55 -8.15 17.99 -12.65
CA LEU A 55 -9.02 16.99 -12.01
C LEU A 55 -8.55 15.56 -12.35
N LEU A 56 -8.22 15.30 -13.61
CA LEU A 56 -7.68 14.00 -14.06
C LEU A 56 -6.35 13.68 -13.40
N PHE A 57 -5.50 14.68 -13.20
CA PHE A 57 -4.22 14.52 -12.52
C PHE A 57 -4.42 14.16 -11.04
N PHE A 58 -5.32 14.87 -10.34
CA PHE A 58 -5.68 14.54 -8.96
C PHE A 58 -6.39 13.20 -8.84
N ALA A 59 -7.31 12.87 -9.75
CA ALA A 59 -7.99 11.58 -9.76
C ALA A 59 -6.97 10.46 -9.91
N ASN A 60 -6.03 10.54 -10.86
CA ASN A 60 -4.96 9.56 -10.97
C ASN A 60 -4.14 9.47 -9.69
N ARG A 61 -3.79 10.61 -9.12
CA ARG A 61 -2.93 10.68 -7.93
C ARG A 61 -3.60 10.08 -6.69
N TYR A 62 -4.80 10.52 -6.34
CA TYR A 62 -5.56 9.97 -5.21
C TYR A 62 -6.04 8.54 -5.44
N PHE A 63 -6.41 8.18 -6.67
CA PHE A 63 -6.80 6.80 -6.98
C PHE A 63 -5.61 5.85 -6.81
N THR A 64 -4.42 6.25 -7.25
CA THR A 64 -3.19 5.48 -7.00
C THR A 64 -2.90 5.36 -5.51
N PHE A 65 -3.06 6.44 -4.74
CA PHE A 65 -2.91 6.39 -3.28
C PHE A 65 -3.87 5.39 -2.63
N VAL A 66 -5.15 5.44 -3.01
CA VAL A 66 -6.17 4.50 -2.52
C VAL A 66 -5.82 3.06 -2.90
N LEU A 67 -5.41 2.80 -4.14
CA LEU A 67 -4.99 1.47 -4.57
C LEU A 67 -3.82 0.94 -3.74
N VAL A 68 -2.81 1.76 -3.46
CA VAL A 68 -1.65 1.34 -2.63
C VAL A 68 -2.09 1.01 -1.20
N VAL A 69 -2.97 1.83 -0.59
CA VAL A 69 -3.55 1.53 0.73
C VAL A 69 -4.32 0.21 0.71
N PHE A 70 -5.15 -0.01 -0.32
CA PHE A 70 -5.89 -1.25 -0.47
C PHE A 70 -4.97 -2.46 -0.63
N SER A 71 -3.93 -2.36 -1.47
CA SER A 71 -2.97 -3.45 -1.66
C SER A 71 -2.29 -3.85 -0.35
N VAL A 72 -1.84 -2.86 0.45
CA VAL A 72 -1.26 -3.14 1.78
C VAL A 72 -2.31 -3.72 2.73
N PHE A 73 -3.56 -3.25 2.67
CA PHE A 73 -4.64 -3.80 3.48
C PHE A 73 -4.93 -5.28 3.15
N PHE A 74 -4.94 -5.64 1.87
CA PHE A 74 -5.09 -7.03 1.44
C PHE A 74 -3.89 -7.90 1.83
N ASP A 75 -2.69 -7.37 1.78
CA ASP A 75 -1.46 -8.06 2.21
C ASP A 75 -1.41 -8.28 3.74
N LEU A 76 -2.04 -7.39 4.50
CA LEU A 76 -2.18 -7.51 5.95
C LEU A 76 -3.36 -8.39 6.37
N TYR A 77 -4.42 -8.45 5.56
CA TYR A 77 -5.56 -9.31 5.81
C TYR A 77 -5.19 -10.73 5.41
N PRO A 78 -5.01 -11.66 6.36
CA PRO A 78 -4.74 -13.05 6.00
C PRO A 78 -5.94 -13.55 5.19
N THR A 79 -5.73 -13.84 3.91
CA THR A 79 -6.70 -14.64 3.17
C THR A 79 -6.77 -15.99 3.89
N PRO A 80 -7.97 -16.45 4.29
CA PRO A 80 -8.10 -17.78 4.85
C PRO A 80 -7.49 -18.74 3.84
N ASP A 81 -6.45 -19.43 4.27
CA ASP A 81 -5.76 -20.44 3.49
C ASP A 81 -6.81 -21.46 3.06
N THR A 82 -7.08 -21.50 1.76
CA THR A 82 -7.97 -22.48 1.13
C THR A 82 -7.53 -23.93 1.44
N ASP A 83 -6.32 -24.10 2.00
CA ASP A 83 -5.75 -25.35 2.49
C ASP A 83 -6.36 -25.86 3.81
N THR A 84 -7.24 -25.11 4.49
CA THR A 84 -8.03 -25.63 5.63
C THR A 84 -9.17 -26.58 5.22
N TYR A 85 -9.44 -26.71 3.90
CA TYR A 85 -10.51 -27.55 3.36
C TYR A 85 -10.03 -28.76 2.53
N VAL A 86 -8.74 -29.13 2.62
CA VAL A 86 -8.16 -30.29 1.89
C VAL A 86 -7.45 -31.25 2.85
#